data_AF-A0A641AGM7-F1
#
_entry.id   AF-A0A641AGM7-F1
#
_cell.length_a   1.000
_cell.length_b   1.000
_cell.length_c   1.000
_cell.angle_alpha   90.00
_cell.angle_beta   90.00
_cell.angle_gamma   90.00
#
_symmetry.space_group_name_H-M   'P 1'
#
loop_
_entity.id
_entity.type
_entity.pdbx_description
1 polymer ?
#
loop_
_entity_poly.entity_id
_entity_poly.type
_entity_poly.pdbx_seq_one_letter_code
_entity_poly.pdbx_strand_id
1 'polypeptide(L)'
;MTAAADTPAMATGLPPGWIELAAFPDERTLLGFLDTQIDADGDLFTAENRAMFVQGCLLGYRTVRDQGWLHLGAVATWLPGDDGELRTTVWTIGVGLLPVPSFGDVNPVGVAERVLGSRGDVGQIEPFELVDGREGIVIGATTSVDVSDLDFDPVELMPHLRPDELGVYIVVLPMKDLPTHLGVTVGIAPNVAERTPMSVVASQMATSLQRLDGADELPADLVLVDTTRTVRPEGFMPGTADKSDHGKADDVVTADL
;
A
#
# COMPACT_ATOMS: atom_id res chain seq x y z
N MET A 1 8.27 6.34 -34.21
CA MET A 1 7.79 5.53 -33.08
C MET A 1 8.99 4.86 -32.47
N THR A 2 9.57 5.48 -31.44
CA THR A 2 10.58 4.85 -30.58
C THR A 2 9.89 3.73 -29.81
N ALA A 3 10.47 2.53 -29.85
CA ALA A 3 10.02 1.43 -29.00
C ALA A 3 10.01 1.93 -27.55
N ALA A 4 8.89 1.72 -26.84
CA ALA A 4 8.86 1.90 -25.40
C ALA A 4 10.00 1.05 -24.84
N ALA A 5 10.97 1.68 -24.17
CA ALA A 5 12.03 0.94 -23.51
C ALA A 5 11.35 -0.06 -22.56
N ASP A 6 11.70 -1.34 -22.68
CA ASP A 6 11.19 -2.42 -21.84
C ASP A 6 11.33 -1.99 -20.38
N THR A 7 10.21 -1.61 -19.77
CA THR A 7 10.19 -1.30 -18.34
C THR A 7 10.44 -2.62 -17.63
N PRO A 8 11.48 -2.72 -16.77
CA PRO A 8 11.80 -3.97 -16.11
C PRO A 8 10.58 -4.48 -15.34
N ALA A 9 10.29 -5.77 -15.49
CA ALA A 9 9.27 -6.45 -14.68
C ALA A 9 9.72 -6.43 -13.22
N MET A 10 8.83 -6.08 -12.30
CA MET A 10 9.14 -6.02 -10.87
C MET A 10 8.08 -6.77 -10.08
N ALA A 11 8.41 -7.22 -8.88
CA ALA A 11 7.45 -7.81 -7.96
C ALA A 11 7.61 -7.29 -6.54
N THR A 12 6.52 -7.27 -5.78
CA THR A 12 6.50 -6.89 -4.36
C THR A 12 5.48 -7.74 -3.61
N GLY A 13 5.70 -7.90 -2.31
CA GLY A 13 4.74 -8.55 -1.43
C GLY A 13 3.55 -7.63 -1.19
N LEU A 14 2.35 -8.19 -1.16
CA LEU A 14 1.14 -7.45 -0.80
C LEU A 14 0.70 -7.84 0.61
N PRO A 15 0.16 -6.90 1.40
CA PRO A 15 -0.42 -7.23 2.69
C PRO A 15 -1.64 -8.14 2.52
N PRO A 16 -1.95 -8.98 3.52
CA PRO A 16 -3.20 -9.73 3.55
C PRO A 16 -4.41 -8.82 3.38
N GLY A 17 -5.41 -9.25 2.62
CA GLY A 17 -6.62 -8.47 2.36
C GLY A 17 -6.45 -7.31 1.36
N TRP A 18 -5.37 -7.30 0.56
CA TRP A 18 -5.20 -6.34 -0.53
C TRP A 18 -6.29 -6.45 -1.60
N ILE A 19 -6.81 -5.30 -2.02
CA ILE A 19 -7.75 -5.15 -3.13
C ILE A 19 -7.14 -4.17 -4.13
N GLU A 20 -6.73 -4.68 -5.29
CA GLU A 20 -6.20 -3.83 -6.37
C GLU A 20 -7.33 -3.00 -6.98
N LEU A 21 -7.42 -1.72 -6.61
CA LEU A 21 -8.54 -0.88 -7.02
C LEU A 21 -8.46 -0.54 -8.51
N ALA A 22 -7.26 -0.28 -9.04
CA ALA A 22 -7.06 0.04 -10.45
C ALA A 22 -7.32 -1.15 -11.41
N ALA A 23 -7.57 -2.35 -10.87
CA ALA A 23 -7.83 -3.56 -11.64
C ALA A 23 -9.15 -3.54 -12.41
N PHE A 24 -10.12 -2.78 -11.90
CA PHE A 24 -11.50 -2.93 -12.31
C PHE A 24 -11.84 -1.97 -13.46
N PRO A 25 -12.52 -2.44 -14.52
CA PRO A 25 -12.83 -1.62 -15.69
C PRO A 25 -13.83 -0.51 -15.39
N ASP A 26 -14.68 -0.69 -14.37
CA ASP A 26 -15.65 0.28 -13.92
C ASP A 26 -16.03 0.07 -12.43
N GLU A 27 -16.65 1.08 -11.81
CA GLU A 27 -17.12 1.03 -10.42
C GLU A 27 -18.14 -0.10 -10.19
N ARG A 28 -18.95 -0.42 -11.20
CA ARG A 28 -19.97 -1.48 -11.07
C ARG A 28 -19.32 -2.85 -10.90
N THR A 29 -18.23 -3.10 -11.61
CA THR A 29 -17.46 -4.34 -11.52
C THR A 29 -16.73 -4.44 -10.19
N LEU A 30 -16.14 -3.34 -9.71
CA LEU A 30 -15.58 -3.25 -8.36
C LEU A 30 -16.64 -3.54 -7.30
N LEU A 31 -17.82 -2.90 -7.38
CA LEU A 31 -18.91 -3.11 -6.43
C LEU A 31 -19.37 -4.57 -6.37
N GLY A 32 -19.58 -5.21 -7.53
CA GLY A 32 -19.96 -6.62 -7.58
C GLY A 32 -18.89 -7.54 -6.96
N PHE A 33 -17.61 -7.21 -7.13
CA PHE A 33 -16.51 -7.91 -6.47
C PHE A 33 -16.56 -7.71 -4.95
N LEU A 34 -16.67 -6.47 -4.47
CA LEU A 34 -16.72 -6.15 -3.04
C LEU A 34 -17.90 -6.83 -2.36
N ASP A 35 -19.09 -6.83 -2.97
CA ASP A 35 -20.26 -7.52 -2.45
C ASP A 35 -20.01 -9.03 -2.30
N THR A 36 -19.39 -9.66 -3.30
CA THR A 36 -19.04 -11.09 -3.25
C THR A 36 -18.05 -11.39 -2.12
N GLN A 37 -17.07 -10.51 -1.89
CA GLN A 37 -16.10 -10.68 -0.80
C GLN A 37 -16.75 -10.52 0.58
N ILE A 38 -17.54 -9.47 0.75
CA ILE A 38 -18.23 -9.19 2.01
C ILE A 38 -19.18 -10.33 2.37
N ASP A 39 -19.90 -10.87 1.38
CA ASP A 39 -20.78 -12.02 1.58
C ASP A 39 -20.01 -13.30 1.98
N ALA A 40 -18.78 -13.47 1.50
CA ALA A 40 -17.91 -14.59 1.86
C ALA A 40 -17.36 -14.46 3.29
N ASP A 41 -17.06 -13.24 3.75
CA ASP A 41 -16.57 -12.93 5.09
C ASP A 41 -17.68 -12.88 6.15
N GLY A 42 -18.95 -12.92 5.73
CA GLY A 42 -20.12 -13.16 6.59
C GLY A 42 -20.29 -12.12 7.70
N ASP A 43 -20.42 -12.58 8.95
CA ASP A 43 -20.75 -11.76 10.12
C ASP A 43 -19.64 -10.79 10.55
N LEU A 44 -18.48 -10.78 9.89
CA LEU A 44 -17.38 -9.84 10.18
C LEU A 44 -17.74 -8.39 9.84
N PHE A 45 -18.68 -8.17 8.92
CA PHE A 45 -19.13 -6.84 8.53
C PHE A 45 -20.50 -6.50 9.14
N THR A 46 -20.52 -5.55 10.08
CA THR A 46 -21.77 -4.86 10.45
C THR A 46 -22.27 -4.04 9.25
N ALA A 47 -23.56 -3.69 9.23
CA ALA A 47 -24.13 -2.86 8.16
C ALA A 47 -23.39 -1.52 7.99
N GLU A 48 -22.93 -0.95 9.10
CA GLU A 48 -22.13 0.29 9.14
C GLU A 48 -20.72 0.06 8.58
N ASN A 49 -20.03 -0.99 9.03
CA ASN A 49 -18.68 -1.34 8.53
C ASN A 49 -18.69 -1.67 7.05
N ARG A 50 -19.73 -2.36 6.55
CA ARG A 50 -19.92 -2.65 5.13
C ARG A 50 -20.01 -1.36 4.31
N ALA A 51 -20.84 -0.41 4.73
CA ALA A 51 -21.01 0.85 4.02
C ALA A 51 -19.70 1.64 3.94
N MET A 52 -18.98 1.76 5.06
CA MET A 52 -17.69 2.45 5.12
C MET A 52 -16.64 1.78 4.23
N PHE A 53 -16.55 0.45 4.28
CA PHE A 53 -15.59 -0.29 3.46
C PHE A 53 -15.83 -0.09 1.97
N VAL A 54 -17.08 -0.27 1.51
CA VAL A 54 -17.44 -0.07 0.10
C VAL A 54 -17.17 1.37 -0.35
N GLN A 55 -17.53 2.35 0.47
CA GLN A 55 -17.29 3.76 0.17
C GLN A 55 -15.80 4.10 0.09
N GLY A 56 -14.99 3.59 1.02
CA GLY A 56 -13.54 3.78 1.01
C GLY A 56 -12.89 3.22 -0.25
N CYS A 57 -13.29 2.01 -0.67
CA CYS A 57 -12.80 1.41 -1.91
C CYS A 57 -13.22 2.20 -3.16
N LEU A 58 -14.45 2.71 -3.22
CA LEU A 58 -14.90 3.56 -4.34
C LEU A 58 -14.14 4.89 -4.41
N LEU A 59 -13.89 5.50 -3.26
CA LEU A 59 -13.11 6.73 -3.17
C LEU A 59 -11.67 6.50 -3.65
N GLY A 60 -11.03 5.44 -3.17
CA GLY A 60 -9.71 5.03 -3.64
C GLY A 60 -9.72 4.79 -5.16
N TYR A 61 -10.69 4.04 -5.67
CA TYR A 61 -10.83 3.74 -7.11
C TYR A 61 -10.89 5.01 -7.97
N ARG A 62 -11.74 5.96 -7.59
CA ARG A 62 -11.91 7.23 -8.33
C ARG A 62 -10.65 8.07 -8.32
N THR A 63 -9.92 8.07 -7.20
CA THR A 63 -8.69 8.85 -7.04
C THR A 63 -7.57 8.35 -7.95
N VAL A 64 -7.57 7.05 -8.30
CA VAL A 64 -6.37 6.37 -8.81
C VAL A 64 -6.54 5.73 -10.19
N ARG A 65 -7.77 5.54 -10.67
CA ARG A 65 -8.04 4.91 -11.99
C ARG A 65 -7.27 5.56 -13.15
N ASP A 66 -6.97 6.85 -13.03
CA ASP A 66 -6.30 7.66 -14.05
C ASP A 66 -4.77 7.77 -13.81
N GLN A 67 -4.26 7.26 -12.68
CA GLN A 67 -2.84 7.29 -12.29
C GLN A 67 -2.11 6.02 -12.77
N GLY A 68 -1.71 5.97 -14.04
CA GLY A 68 -1.17 4.77 -14.68
C GLY A 68 0.24 4.30 -14.31
N TRP A 69 0.92 4.95 -13.37
CA TRP A 69 2.31 4.64 -13.01
C TRP A 69 2.46 3.96 -11.64
N LEU A 70 1.35 3.73 -10.95
CA LEU A 70 1.30 3.24 -9.56
C LEU A 70 0.35 2.03 -9.48
N HIS A 71 0.82 0.92 -8.93
CA HIS A 71 -0.06 -0.16 -8.47
C HIS A 71 -0.64 0.29 -7.15
N LEU A 72 -1.96 0.42 -7.07
CA LEU A 72 -2.57 1.01 -5.90
C LEU A 72 -3.79 0.20 -5.50
N GLY A 73 -3.70 -0.31 -4.28
CA GLY A 73 -4.75 -1.08 -3.65
C GLY A 73 -5.25 -0.45 -2.38
N ALA A 74 -6.38 -0.98 -1.94
CA ALA A 74 -6.91 -0.74 -0.62
C ALA A 74 -6.75 -1.98 0.24
N VAL A 75 -6.52 -1.75 1.54
CA VAL A 75 -6.57 -2.77 2.57
C VAL A 75 -7.62 -2.34 3.57
N ALA A 76 -8.66 -3.14 3.75
CA ALA A 76 -9.54 -2.99 4.90
C ALA A 76 -8.92 -3.66 6.10
N THR A 77 -8.87 -2.94 7.22
CA THR A 77 -8.36 -3.47 8.47
C THR A 77 -9.15 -2.91 9.64
N TRP A 78 -8.97 -3.51 10.82
CA TRP A 78 -9.59 -3.07 12.06
C TRP A 78 -8.54 -2.60 13.02
N LEU A 79 -8.70 -1.37 13.51
CA LEU A 79 -7.79 -0.79 14.49
C LEU A 79 -8.57 -0.40 15.74
N PRO A 80 -7.95 -0.48 16.93
CA PRO A 80 -8.58 0.04 18.15
C PRO A 80 -8.90 1.54 17.99
N GLY A 81 -10.14 1.91 18.26
CA GLY A 81 -10.60 3.29 18.41
C GLY A 81 -10.25 3.87 19.78
N ASP A 82 -10.52 5.17 19.95
CA ASP A 82 -10.25 5.90 21.19
C ASP A 82 -11.03 5.35 22.41
N ASP A 83 -12.17 4.70 22.16
CA ASP A 83 -13.02 4.02 23.13
C ASP A 83 -12.66 2.54 23.35
N GLY A 84 -11.66 2.02 22.63
CA GLY A 84 -11.25 0.63 22.65
C GLY A 84 -12.09 -0.30 21.78
N GLU A 85 -13.12 0.20 21.09
CA GLU A 85 -13.86 -0.59 20.10
C GLU A 85 -13.07 -0.69 18.79
N LEU A 86 -13.22 -1.79 18.06
CA LEU A 86 -12.56 -1.95 16.77
C LEU A 86 -13.25 -1.09 15.71
N ARG A 87 -12.50 -0.15 15.14
CA ARG A 87 -12.93 0.66 14.00
C ARG A 87 -12.44 0.04 12.71
N THR A 88 -13.35 -0.14 11.75
CA THR A 88 -13.00 -0.47 10.37
C THR A 88 -12.34 0.74 9.73
N THR A 89 -11.16 0.56 9.16
CA THR A 89 -10.47 1.58 8.37
C THR A 89 -10.09 1.00 7.02
N VAL A 90 -10.00 1.87 6.01
CA VAL A 90 -9.52 1.52 4.69
C VAL A 90 -8.26 2.31 4.44
N TRP A 91 -7.15 1.59 4.35
CA TRP A 91 -5.88 2.14 3.97
C TRP A 91 -5.69 2.07 2.47
N THR A 92 -5.17 3.13 1.88
CA THR A 92 -4.77 3.13 0.48
C THR A 92 -3.26 3.06 0.41
N ILE A 93 -2.73 2.08 -0.30
CA ILE A 93 -1.29 1.91 -0.46
C ILE A 93 -0.99 1.79 -1.94
N GLY A 94 -0.03 2.58 -2.40
CA GLY A 94 0.50 2.53 -3.75
C GLY A 94 1.96 2.12 -3.78
N VAL A 95 2.36 1.38 -4.78
CA VAL A 95 3.75 1.02 -5.07
C VAL A 95 4.06 1.31 -6.53
N GLY A 96 5.23 1.90 -6.77
CA GLY A 96 5.66 2.25 -8.11
C GLY A 96 7.16 2.34 -8.22
N LEU A 97 7.61 2.48 -9.46
CA LEU A 97 9.00 2.78 -9.79
C LEU A 97 9.11 4.20 -10.30
N LEU A 98 10.08 4.92 -9.76
CA LEU A 98 10.50 6.21 -10.26
C LEU A 98 11.84 6.03 -10.99
N PRO A 99 11.88 6.16 -12.33
CA PRO A 99 13.14 6.28 -13.04
C PRO A 99 13.79 7.61 -12.64
N VAL A 100 15.04 7.54 -12.21
CA VAL A 100 15.84 8.70 -11.85
C VAL A 100 17.04 8.84 -12.79
N PRO A 101 17.46 10.07 -13.12
CA PRO A 101 18.71 10.28 -13.83
C PRO A 101 19.87 9.59 -13.13
N SER A 102 20.86 9.12 -13.88
CA SER A 102 22.14 8.74 -13.28
C SER A 102 22.79 9.98 -12.70
N PHE A 103 22.91 10.04 -11.38
CA PHE A 103 23.55 11.15 -10.69
C PHE A 103 25.04 10.92 -10.41
N GLY A 104 25.66 9.94 -11.09
CA GLY A 104 27.03 9.51 -10.80
C GLY A 104 27.16 8.94 -9.40
N ASP A 105 28.03 9.54 -8.57
CA ASP A 105 28.30 9.11 -7.19
C ASP A 105 27.29 9.65 -6.17
N VAL A 106 26.26 10.40 -6.60
CA VAL A 106 25.26 10.97 -5.69
C VAL A 106 24.22 9.91 -5.33
N ASN A 107 24.03 9.69 -4.02
CA ASN A 107 22.99 8.79 -3.52
C ASN A 107 21.59 9.32 -3.91
N PRO A 108 20.82 8.59 -4.75
CA PRO A 108 19.50 9.04 -5.20
C PRO A 108 18.48 9.15 -4.05
N VAL A 109 18.66 8.41 -2.96
CA VAL A 109 17.80 8.49 -1.76
C VAL A 109 17.97 9.85 -1.07
N GLY A 110 19.20 10.32 -0.92
CA GLY A 110 19.47 11.65 -0.37
C GLY A 110 18.96 12.79 -1.27
N VAL A 111 18.77 12.55 -2.56
CA VAL A 111 18.08 13.49 -3.46
C VAL A 111 16.57 13.46 -3.22
N ALA A 112 15.99 12.26 -3.13
CA ALA A 112 14.56 12.09 -2.85
C ALA A 112 14.16 12.71 -1.51
N GLU A 113 14.96 12.51 -0.46
CA GLU A 113 14.80 13.14 0.85
C GLU A 113 14.66 14.66 0.74
N ARG A 114 15.61 15.31 0.05
CA ARG A 114 15.62 16.77 -0.13
C ARG A 114 14.45 17.28 -0.95
N VAL A 115 14.09 16.57 -2.02
CA VAL A 115 12.98 16.97 -2.89
C VAL A 115 11.66 16.86 -2.13
N LEU A 116 11.42 15.75 -1.43
CA LEU A 116 10.18 15.52 -0.69
C LEU A 116 10.05 16.45 0.52
N GLY A 117 11.14 16.67 1.27
CA GLY A 117 11.18 17.66 2.35
C GLY A 117 10.85 19.09 1.91
N SER A 118 11.04 19.41 0.62
CA SER A 118 10.69 20.72 0.05
C SER A 118 9.24 20.84 -0.45
N ARG A 119 8.49 19.73 -0.48
CA ARG A 119 7.17 19.63 -1.15
C ARG A 119 5.97 19.72 -0.21
N GLY A 120 6.16 19.78 1.11
CA GLY A 120 5.05 19.91 2.07
C GLY A 120 5.46 19.78 3.52
N ASP A 121 4.46 19.63 4.41
CA ASP A 121 4.66 19.50 5.85
C ASP A 121 5.11 18.08 6.22
N VAL A 122 6.43 17.90 6.17
CA VAL A 122 7.09 16.67 6.60
C VAL A 122 7.30 16.70 8.11
N GLY A 123 6.66 15.78 8.82
CA GLY A 123 6.78 15.64 10.27
C GLY A 123 7.93 14.73 10.70
N GLN A 124 8.32 13.79 9.84
CA GLN A 124 9.29 12.74 10.18
C GLN A 124 10.06 12.26 8.95
N ILE A 125 11.37 12.06 9.08
CA ILE A 125 12.23 11.39 8.11
C ILE A 125 13.12 10.42 8.89
N GLU A 126 13.03 9.13 8.56
CA GLU A 126 13.78 8.07 9.22
C GLU A 126 14.56 7.25 8.19
N PRO A 127 15.90 7.30 8.22
CA PRO A 127 16.71 6.40 7.40
C PRO A 127 16.67 4.98 7.96
N PHE A 128 16.78 4.00 7.07
CA PHE A 128 16.94 2.60 7.43
C PHE A 128 17.91 1.90 6.48
N GLU A 129 18.49 0.79 6.92
CA GLU A 129 19.38 -0.05 6.12
C GLU A 129 18.82 -1.47 6.09
N LEU A 130 18.83 -2.09 4.92
CA LEU A 130 18.45 -3.48 4.73
C LEU A 130 19.62 -4.43 4.92
N VAL A 131 19.31 -5.70 5.18
CA VAL A 131 20.32 -6.76 5.33
C VAL A 131 21.19 -6.93 4.07
N ASP A 132 20.69 -6.51 2.90
CA ASP A 132 21.43 -6.51 1.63
C ASP A 132 22.29 -5.25 1.39
N GLY A 133 22.37 -4.35 2.38
CA GLY A 133 23.18 -3.13 2.36
C GLY A 133 22.54 -1.94 1.65
N ARG A 134 21.28 -2.05 1.18
CA ARG A 134 20.57 -0.89 0.62
C ARG A 134 20.10 0.04 1.74
N GLU A 135 20.37 1.32 1.58
CA GLU A 135 19.84 2.39 2.44
C GLU A 135 18.55 2.95 1.84
N GLY A 136 17.52 3.11 2.67
CA GLY A 136 16.25 3.73 2.30
C GLY A 136 15.83 4.79 3.32
N ILE A 137 14.72 5.47 3.03
CA ILE A 137 14.09 6.42 3.94
C ILE A 137 12.60 6.16 4.04
N VAL A 138 12.06 6.31 5.25
CA VAL A 138 10.64 6.39 5.55
C VAL A 138 10.33 7.84 5.90
N ILE A 139 9.36 8.43 5.22
CA ILE A 139 8.95 9.81 5.42
C ILE A 139 7.51 9.81 5.90
N GLY A 140 7.26 10.39 7.08
CA GLY A 140 5.92 10.67 7.60
C GLY A 140 5.56 12.13 7.34
N ALA A 141 4.45 12.36 6.65
CA ALA A 141 3.93 13.68 6.33
C ALA A 141 2.43 13.76 6.60
N THR A 142 1.90 14.99 6.67
CA THR A 142 0.47 15.26 6.62
C THR A 142 0.11 15.84 5.27
N THR A 143 -1.01 15.42 4.69
CA THR A 143 -1.47 16.06 3.45
C THR A 143 -1.89 17.49 3.75
N SER A 144 -1.43 18.44 2.95
CA SER A 144 -1.93 19.81 2.94
C SER A 144 -3.01 20.03 1.88
N VAL A 145 -3.71 18.96 1.47
CA VAL A 145 -4.68 19.01 0.36
C VAL A 145 -5.85 19.89 0.77
N ASP A 146 -6.03 20.98 0.04
CA ASP A 146 -7.24 21.78 0.08
C ASP A 146 -8.36 20.95 -0.55
N VAL A 147 -9.28 20.48 0.28
CA VAL A 147 -10.38 19.55 -0.09
C VAL A 147 -11.33 20.20 -1.10
N SER A 148 -11.25 21.52 -1.28
CA SER A 148 -12.07 22.27 -2.24
C SER A 148 -11.80 21.91 -3.71
N ASP A 149 -10.68 21.25 -4.03
CA ASP A 149 -10.33 20.80 -5.38
C ASP A 149 -10.87 19.40 -5.73
N LEU A 150 -11.55 18.71 -4.81
CA LEU A 150 -12.23 17.44 -5.10
C LEU A 150 -13.64 17.71 -5.62
N ASP A 151 -14.03 17.02 -6.69
CA ASP A 151 -15.39 17.05 -7.25
C ASP A 151 -16.48 16.47 -6.29
N PHE A 152 -16.11 16.16 -5.04
CA PHE A 152 -16.98 15.60 -4.00
C PHE A 152 -16.45 15.94 -2.60
N ASP A 153 -17.33 16.01 -1.60
CA ASP A 153 -16.96 16.24 -0.21
C ASP A 153 -16.67 14.90 0.51
N PRO A 154 -15.39 14.56 0.79
CA PRO A 154 -15.06 13.35 1.50
C PRO A 154 -15.55 13.36 2.96
N VAL A 155 -15.85 14.52 3.55
CA VAL A 155 -16.44 14.64 4.90
C VAL A 155 -17.89 14.17 4.90
N GLU A 156 -18.63 14.40 3.81
CA GLU A 156 -19.99 13.86 3.66
C GLU A 156 -19.99 12.34 3.46
N LEU A 157 -18.99 11.80 2.76
CA LEU A 157 -18.88 10.37 2.47
C LEU A 157 -18.29 9.56 3.62
N MET A 158 -17.39 10.15 4.41
CA MET A 158 -16.71 9.53 5.55
C MET A 158 -16.63 10.55 6.69
N PRO A 159 -17.64 10.64 7.57
CA PRO A 159 -17.76 11.73 8.55
C PRO A 159 -16.70 11.74 9.65
N HIS A 160 -15.90 10.67 9.75
CA HIS A 160 -14.76 10.55 10.65
C HIS A 160 -13.43 10.93 9.99
N LEU A 161 -13.42 11.18 8.67
CA LEU A 161 -12.23 11.59 7.95
C LEU A 161 -11.96 13.06 8.23
N ARG A 162 -10.71 13.37 8.57
CA ARG A 162 -10.19 14.74 8.63
C ARG A 162 -9.17 14.91 7.52
N PRO A 163 -9.57 15.45 6.35
CA PRO A 163 -8.70 15.50 5.19
C PRO A 163 -7.37 16.24 5.43
N ASP A 164 -7.38 17.26 6.27
CA ASP A 164 -6.20 18.02 6.71
C ASP A 164 -5.28 17.26 7.67
N GLU A 165 -5.76 16.14 8.23
CA GLU A 165 -5.00 15.28 9.13
C GLU A 165 -4.62 13.91 8.50
N LEU A 166 -4.84 13.72 7.19
CA LEU A 166 -4.45 12.47 6.52
C LEU A 166 -2.94 12.28 6.63
N GLY A 167 -2.54 11.14 7.21
CA GLY A 167 -1.15 10.75 7.29
C GLY A 167 -0.72 10.14 5.97
N VAL A 168 0.41 10.59 5.44
CA VAL A 168 1.08 9.97 4.29
C VAL A 168 2.41 9.44 4.73
N TYR A 169 2.66 8.17 4.44
CA TYR A 169 3.98 7.58 4.52
C TYR A 169 4.53 7.34 3.13
N ILE A 170 5.73 7.85 2.88
CA ILE A 170 6.46 7.62 1.65
C ILE A 170 7.71 6.84 2.02
N VAL A 171 7.83 5.62 1.51
CA VAL A 171 9.03 4.79 1.63
C VAL A 171 9.75 4.83 0.29
N VAL A 172 11.01 5.27 0.33
CA VAL A 172 11.87 5.34 -0.86
C VAL A 172 13.06 4.42 -0.65
N LEU A 173 13.28 3.52 -1.63
CA LEU A 173 14.34 2.53 -1.57
C LEU A 173 14.99 2.36 -2.96
N PRO A 174 16.33 2.31 -3.06
CA PRO A 174 17.00 1.96 -4.30
C PRO A 174 16.60 0.57 -4.78
N MET A 175 16.37 0.44 -6.08
CA MET A 175 16.19 -0.87 -6.66
C MET A 175 17.53 -1.61 -6.72
N LYS A 176 17.53 -2.84 -6.20
CA LYS A 176 18.68 -3.73 -6.31
C LYS A 176 18.98 -3.96 -7.80
N ASP A 177 20.26 -3.86 -8.16
CA ASP A 177 20.77 -4.05 -9.53
C ASP A 177 20.17 -3.11 -10.61
N LEU A 178 19.48 -2.04 -10.20
CA LEU A 178 18.90 -1.01 -11.07
C LEU A 178 19.22 0.40 -10.50
N PRO A 179 20.46 0.89 -10.65
CA PRO A 179 20.92 2.14 -10.03
C PRO A 179 20.19 3.41 -10.51
N THR A 180 19.42 3.31 -11.61
CA THR A 180 18.62 4.40 -12.16
C THR A 180 17.14 4.32 -11.77
N HIS A 181 16.76 3.46 -10.81
CA HIS A 181 15.38 3.29 -10.38
C HIS A 181 15.25 3.33 -8.86
N LEU A 182 14.24 4.04 -8.39
CA LEU A 182 13.80 4.04 -7.01
C LEU A 182 12.46 3.33 -6.91
N GLY A 183 12.35 2.39 -5.97
CA GLY A 183 11.07 1.94 -5.46
C GLY A 183 10.45 3.03 -4.60
N VAL A 184 9.19 3.34 -4.85
CA VAL A 184 8.41 4.28 -4.06
C VAL A 184 7.14 3.57 -3.60
N THR A 185 6.96 3.48 -2.29
CA THR A 185 5.69 3.02 -1.69
C THR A 185 5.06 4.19 -0.96
N VAL A 186 3.78 4.45 -1.23
CA VAL A 186 3.00 5.52 -0.61
C VAL A 186 1.83 4.90 0.14
N GLY A 187 1.83 4.96 1.45
CA GLY A 187 0.69 4.59 2.29
C GLY A 187 -0.07 5.83 2.74
N ILE A 188 -1.41 5.79 2.66
CA ILE A 188 -2.30 6.86 3.13
C ILE A 188 -3.15 6.30 4.25
N ALA A 189 -3.03 6.94 5.42
CA ALA A 189 -3.72 6.61 6.65
C ALA A 189 -4.76 7.72 6.98
N PRO A 190 -6.03 7.36 7.21
CA PRO A 190 -7.10 8.29 7.55
C PRO A 190 -6.87 9.20 8.77
N ASN A 191 -6.06 8.81 9.75
CA ASN A 191 -5.78 9.63 10.94
C ASN A 191 -4.44 9.30 11.60
N VAL A 192 -4.07 10.10 12.61
CA VAL A 192 -2.78 10.04 13.33
C VAL A 192 -2.51 8.67 13.96
N ALA A 193 -3.51 8.01 14.54
CA ALA A 193 -3.29 6.74 15.26
C ALA A 193 -2.90 5.59 14.33
N GLU A 194 -3.29 5.66 13.04
CA GLU A 194 -3.07 4.60 12.05
C GLU A 194 -1.74 4.72 11.31
N ARG A 195 -1.06 5.85 11.50
CA ARG A 195 0.19 6.23 10.83
C ARG A 195 1.30 5.20 11.04
N THR A 196 1.58 4.85 12.29
CA THR A 196 2.66 3.91 12.61
C THR A 196 2.38 2.50 12.09
N PRO A 197 1.19 1.90 12.33
CA PRO A 197 0.85 0.62 11.71
C PRO A 197 0.96 0.65 10.17
N MET A 198 0.51 1.74 9.53
CA MET A 198 0.61 1.89 8.09
C MET A 198 2.04 1.97 7.59
N SER A 199 2.91 2.73 8.26
CA SER A 199 4.31 2.86 7.85
C SER A 199 5.04 1.53 7.86
N VAL A 200 4.71 0.63 8.80
CA VAL A 200 5.25 -0.73 8.85
C VAL A 200 4.83 -1.53 7.62
N VAL A 201 3.55 -1.51 7.25
CA VAL A 201 3.05 -2.23 6.06
C VAL A 201 3.68 -1.68 4.79
N ALA A 202 3.69 -0.35 4.61
CA ALA A 202 4.32 0.28 3.45
C ALA A 202 5.83 -0.05 3.36
N SER A 203 6.51 -0.15 4.50
CA SER A 203 7.93 -0.55 4.54
C SER A 203 8.13 -2.01 4.16
N GLN A 204 7.26 -2.93 4.60
CA GLN A 204 7.34 -4.34 4.20
C GLN A 204 7.14 -4.52 2.69
N MET A 205 6.22 -3.77 2.09
CA MET A 205 6.04 -3.74 0.63
C MET A 205 7.28 -3.18 -0.07
N ALA A 206 7.78 -2.03 0.36
CA ALA A 206 8.95 -1.39 -0.24
C ALA A 206 10.19 -2.28 -0.21
N THR A 207 10.41 -2.97 0.92
CA THR A 207 11.61 -3.81 1.13
C THR A 207 11.54 -5.16 0.42
N SER A 208 10.34 -5.67 0.13
CA SER A 208 10.13 -6.85 -0.71
C SER A 208 10.17 -6.56 -2.21
N LEU A 209 10.28 -5.29 -2.62
CA LEU A 209 10.33 -4.92 -4.03
C LEU A 209 11.62 -5.44 -4.69
N GLN A 210 11.46 -6.24 -5.73
CA GLN A 210 12.55 -6.86 -6.46
C GLN A 210 12.32 -6.84 -7.98
N ARG A 211 13.43 -6.85 -8.73
CA ARG A 211 13.42 -6.98 -10.18
C ARG A 211 13.19 -8.43 -10.57
N LEU A 212 12.42 -8.63 -11.64
CA LEU A 212 12.29 -9.88 -12.35
C LEU A 212 12.98 -9.75 -13.72
N ASP A 213 13.66 -10.80 -14.17
CA ASP A 213 14.16 -10.85 -15.55
C ASP A 213 13.08 -11.35 -16.52
N GLY A 214 12.03 -12.03 -16.01
CA GLY A 214 10.83 -12.42 -16.73
C GLY A 214 9.63 -12.66 -15.80
N ALA A 215 8.42 -12.57 -16.34
CA ALA A 215 7.18 -12.77 -15.55
C ALA A 215 6.98 -14.24 -15.10
N ASP A 216 7.72 -15.18 -15.68
CA ASP A 216 7.80 -16.59 -15.32
C ASP A 216 8.66 -16.84 -14.06
N GLU A 217 9.46 -15.86 -13.63
CA GLU A 217 10.25 -15.92 -12.40
C GLU A 217 9.52 -15.35 -11.18
N LEU A 218 8.24 -14.96 -11.32
CA LEU A 218 7.43 -14.40 -10.24
C LEU A 218 7.31 -15.40 -9.07
N PRO A 219 7.84 -15.08 -7.87
CA PRO A 219 7.63 -15.91 -6.70
C PRO A 219 6.14 -15.98 -6.34
N ALA A 220 5.72 -17.11 -5.76
CA ALA A 220 4.31 -17.36 -5.46
C ALA A 220 3.69 -16.38 -4.45
N ASP A 221 4.53 -15.74 -3.63
CA ASP A 221 4.15 -14.80 -2.58
C ASP A 221 4.24 -13.32 -3.01
N LEU A 222 4.68 -13.04 -4.24
CA LEU A 222 4.80 -11.69 -4.77
C LEU A 222 3.85 -11.43 -5.92
N VAL A 223 3.53 -10.15 -6.12
CA VAL A 223 2.70 -9.68 -7.23
C VAL A 223 3.52 -8.82 -8.17
N LEU A 224 3.33 -9.06 -9.47
CA LEU A 224 3.96 -8.31 -10.53
C LEU A 224 3.46 -6.86 -10.53
N VAL A 225 4.39 -5.92 -10.43
CA VAL A 225 4.20 -4.48 -10.65
C VAL A 225 4.38 -4.25 -12.17
N ASP A 226 3.34 -4.60 -12.94
CA ASP A 226 3.28 -4.37 -14.38
C ASP A 226 2.62 -3.03 -14.73
N THR A 227 3.37 -2.14 -15.37
CA THR A 227 2.90 -0.84 -15.88
C THR A 227 1.79 -0.95 -16.93
N THR A 228 1.46 -2.16 -17.42
CA THR A 228 0.36 -2.42 -18.36
C THR A 228 -1.00 -2.69 -17.71
N ARG A 229 -1.10 -2.65 -16.37
CA ARG A 229 -2.37 -2.80 -15.61
C ARG A 229 -3.02 -4.19 -15.72
N THR A 230 -2.25 -5.24 -16.01
CA THR A 230 -2.81 -6.60 -16.11
C THR A 230 -2.86 -7.26 -14.73
N VAL A 231 -4.07 -7.41 -14.19
CA VAL A 231 -4.31 -8.07 -12.90
C VAL A 231 -4.32 -9.58 -13.10
N ARG A 232 -3.53 -10.29 -12.29
CA ARG A 232 -3.74 -11.72 -12.10
C ARG A 232 -4.69 -11.90 -10.91
N PRO A 233 -5.86 -12.55 -11.10
CA PRO A 233 -6.89 -12.71 -10.07
C PRO A 233 -6.46 -13.61 -8.89
N GLU A 234 -5.21 -14.06 -8.87
CA GLU A 234 -4.64 -14.94 -7.85
C GLU A 234 -4.12 -14.17 -6.61
N GLY A 235 -4.15 -12.84 -6.62
CA GLY A 235 -3.60 -11.98 -5.56
C GLY A 235 -4.49 -11.72 -4.34
N PHE A 236 -5.54 -12.52 -4.11
CA PHE A 236 -6.24 -12.50 -2.83
C PHE A 236 -5.62 -13.57 -1.91
N MET A 237 -4.78 -13.13 -0.97
CA MET A 237 -4.41 -13.95 0.19
C MET A 237 -5.35 -13.55 1.33
N PRO A 238 -6.46 -14.26 1.55
CA PRO A 238 -7.18 -14.14 2.80
C PRO A 238 -6.30 -14.70 3.90
N GLY A 239 -6.06 -13.89 4.94
CA GLY A 239 -5.60 -14.41 6.22
C GLY A 239 -6.69 -15.23 6.88
N THR A 240 -6.99 -16.43 6.36
CA THR A 240 -7.67 -17.45 7.13
C THR A 240 -6.62 -18.42 7.62
N ALA A 241 -6.32 -18.29 8.91
CA ALA A 241 -5.64 -19.29 9.70
C ALA A 241 -6.08 -20.71 9.29
N ASP A 242 -5.10 -21.59 9.19
CA ASP A 242 -5.28 -23.02 9.17
C ASP A 242 -6.21 -23.42 10.33
N LYS A 243 -7.49 -23.65 10.02
CA LYS A 243 -8.47 -24.26 10.93
C LYS A 243 -8.38 -25.79 10.85
N SER A 244 -7.17 -26.32 10.78
CA SER A 244 -6.91 -27.75 10.96
C SER A 244 -5.61 -28.02 11.72
N ASP A 245 -5.58 -27.77 13.02
CA ASP A 245 -5.21 -28.87 13.92
C ASP A 245 -5.65 -28.62 15.38
N HIS A 246 -6.66 -29.36 15.81
CA HIS A 246 -6.81 -29.69 17.22
C HIS A 246 -5.80 -30.79 17.57
N GLY A 247 -4.52 -30.41 17.63
CA GLY A 247 -3.41 -31.23 18.08
C GLY A 247 -2.88 -30.72 19.42
N LYS A 248 -3.21 -31.42 20.49
CA LYS A 248 -2.77 -31.24 21.88
C LYS A 248 -1.44 -30.50 22.07
N ALA A 249 -1.49 -29.42 22.84
CA ALA A 249 -0.32 -28.86 23.51
C ALA A 249 0.22 -29.87 24.53
N ASP A 250 1.44 -30.35 24.30
CA ASP A 250 2.36 -30.81 25.34
C ASP A 250 3.78 -30.37 24.95
N ASP A 251 4.55 -30.05 25.99
CA ASP A 251 5.96 -29.69 26.05
C ASP A 251 6.40 -28.23 25.77
N VAL A 252 6.30 -27.48 26.87
CA VAL A 252 7.26 -26.50 27.38
C VAL A 252 8.72 -26.87 27.03
N VAL A 253 9.43 -25.97 26.34
CA VAL A 253 10.87 -25.76 26.54
C VAL A 253 11.16 -24.27 26.53
N THR A 254 11.49 -23.77 27.72
CA THR A 254 12.21 -22.51 27.98
C THR A 254 13.57 -22.50 27.30
N ALA A 255 13.94 -21.39 26.66
CA ALA A 255 15.34 -21.04 26.42
C ALA A 255 15.52 -19.52 26.49
N ASP A 256 16.52 -19.13 27.28
CA ASP A 256 16.92 -17.78 27.67
C ASP A 256 17.30 -16.87 26.50
N LEU A 257 16.83 -15.61 26.57
CA LEU A 257 17.58 -14.36 26.33
C LEU A 257 16.93 -13.22 27.14
#